data_AF-C7DTJ7-F1
#
_entry.id   AF-C7DTJ7-F1
#
_cell.length_a   1.000
_cell.length_b   1.000
_cell.length_c   1.000
_cell.angle_alpha   90.00
_cell.angle_beta   90.00
_cell.angle_gamma   90.00
#
_symmetry.space_group_name_H-M   'P 1'
#
loop_
_entity.id
_entity.type
_entity.pdbx_description
1 polymer ?
#
loop_
_entity_poly.entity_id
_entity_poly.type
_entity_poly.pdbx_seq_one_letter_code
_entity_poly.pdbx_strand_id
1 'polypeptide(L)'
;TFPASKERMLGKQAIFFHQGDYHSKLRKLVLRAFMPDSIRNMVPNIESIAQESLNSWDGTNLNTYQEMKTYTFNVALISILGKDEVFYREDLKRCYYILEKGYNSMPINLPGTLFNKAMKARKELAQILANILSKRRQNSSSHTDLLGSFMEDKEGLTDEQIADNII
;
A
#
# COMPACT_ATOMS: atom_id res chain seq x y z
N THR A 1 -12.08 -5.48 18.34
CA THR A 1 -12.53 -4.38 17.44
C THR A 1 -11.49 -3.28 17.46
N PHE A 2 -11.11 -2.76 16.29
CA PHE A 2 -10.18 -1.62 16.20
C PHE A 2 -10.84 -0.33 16.73
N PRO A 3 -10.07 0.62 17.31
CA PRO A 3 -10.60 1.93 17.67
C PRO A 3 -11.12 2.71 16.46
N ALA A 4 -12.16 3.55 16.64
CA ALA A 4 -12.72 4.41 15.59
C ALA A 4 -11.68 5.38 14.97
N SER A 5 -10.57 5.67 15.67
CA SER A 5 -9.45 6.42 15.10
C SER A 5 -8.74 5.68 13.96
N LYS A 6 -8.67 4.35 14.03
CA LYS A 6 -8.07 3.52 12.98
C LYS A 6 -8.94 3.50 11.74
N GLU A 7 -10.26 3.35 11.92
CA GLU A 7 -11.23 3.42 10.82
C GLU A 7 -11.17 4.77 10.09
N ARG A 8 -11.14 5.88 10.85
CA ARG A 8 -10.98 7.22 10.25
C ARG A 8 -9.71 7.39 9.42
N MET A 9 -8.64 6.69 9.78
CA MET A 9 -7.32 6.86 9.16
C MET A 9 -7.07 5.89 8.01
N LEU A 10 -7.45 4.62 8.16
CA LEU A 10 -7.28 3.61 7.10
C LEU A 10 -8.39 3.72 6.05
N GLY A 11 -9.60 4.08 6.47
CA GLY A 11 -10.76 4.19 5.60
C GLY A 11 -11.89 3.28 6.09
N LYS A 12 -13.12 3.63 5.74
CA LYS A 12 -14.30 2.87 6.19
C LYS A 12 -14.44 1.55 5.45
N GLN A 13 -13.98 1.50 4.20
CA GLN A 13 -14.11 0.34 3.32
C GLN A 13 -12.99 -0.70 3.51
N ALA A 14 -12.00 -0.40 4.37
CA ALA A 14 -10.85 -1.25 4.64
C ALA A 14 -11.28 -2.61 5.21
N ILE A 15 -10.67 -3.68 4.69
CA ILE A 15 -10.96 -5.08 5.03
C ILE A 15 -11.02 -5.34 6.54
N PHE A 16 -10.21 -4.62 7.34
CA PHE A 16 -10.14 -4.76 8.80
C PHE A 16 -11.44 -4.43 9.53
N PHE A 17 -12.33 -3.64 8.93
CA PHE A 17 -13.57 -3.15 9.57
C PHE A 17 -14.83 -3.85 9.06
N HIS A 18 -14.70 -4.80 8.14
CA HIS A 18 -15.82 -5.51 7.54
C HIS A 18 -15.86 -6.98 7.90
N GLN A 19 -17.04 -7.58 7.76
CA GLN A 19 -17.31 -9.01 7.95
C GLN A 19 -18.25 -9.51 6.84
N GLY A 20 -18.52 -10.81 6.80
CA GLY A 20 -19.45 -11.41 5.84
C GLY A 20 -18.94 -11.44 4.40
N ASP A 21 -19.84 -11.29 3.44
CA ASP A 21 -19.57 -11.50 2.02
C ASP A 21 -18.55 -10.50 1.45
N TYR A 22 -18.65 -9.23 1.82
CA TYR A 22 -17.71 -8.20 1.37
C TYR A 22 -16.28 -8.49 1.84
N HIS A 23 -16.11 -8.79 3.14
CA HIS A 23 -14.81 -9.19 3.69
C HIS A 23 -14.28 -10.48 3.03
N SER A 24 -15.14 -11.48 2.82
CA SER A 24 -14.77 -12.74 2.17
C SER A 24 -14.33 -12.54 0.72
N LYS A 25 -15.00 -11.63 -0.01
CA LYS A 25 -14.62 -11.22 -1.36
C LYS A 25 -13.26 -10.56 -1.39
N LEU A 26 -13.04 -9.53 -0.56
CA LEU A 26 -11.74 -8.85 -0.46
C LEU A 26 -10.61 -9.82 -0.12
N ARG A 27 -10.83 -10.75 0.82
CA ARG A 27 -9.83 -11.78 1.16
C ARG A 27 -9.47 -12.66 -0.03
N LYS A 28 -10.45 -13.08 -0.85
CA LYS A 28 -10.18 -13.87 -2.06
C LYS A 28 -9.34 -13.09 -3.07
N LEU A 29 -9.58 -11.78 -3.22
CA LEU A 29 -8.82 -10.92 -4.12
C LEU A 29 -7.38 -10.71 -3.63
N VAL A 30 -7.19 -10.46 -2.33
CA VAL A 30 -5.86 -10.40 -1.72
C VAL A 30 -5.12 -11.71 -1.98
N LEU A 31 -5.74 -12.86 -1.70
CA LEU A 31 -5.11 -14.16 -1.92
C LEU A 31 -4.71 -14.40 -3.38
N ARG A 32 -5.49 -13.93 -4.36
CA ARG A 32 -5.18 -14.06 -5.79
C ARG A 32 -3.83 -13.42 -6.15
N ALA A 33 -3.54 -12.24 -5.59
CA ALA A 33 -2.28 -11.53 -5.79
C ALA A 33 -1.07 -12.25 -5.16
N PHE A 34 -1.31 -13.12 -4.19
CA PHE A 34 -0.27 -13.86 -3.45
C PHE A 34 -0.36 -15.39 -3.63
N MET A 35 -0.94 -15.86 -4.74
CA MET A 35 -0.86 -17.28 -5.11
C MET A 35 0.58 -17.67 -5.48
N PRO A 36 0.96 -18.96 -5.39
CA PRO A 36 2.33 -19.41 -5.65
C PRO A 36 2.91 -18.94 -6.99
N ASP A 37 2.12 -18.92 -8.06
CA ASP A 37 2.58 -18.45 -9.37
C ASP A 37 2.81 -16.93 -9.40
N SER A 38 1.93 -16.15 -8.77
CA SER A 38 2.11 -14.70 -8.60
C SER A 38 3.38 -14.39 -7.78
N ILE A 39 3.58 -15.12 -6.68
CA ILE A 39 4.79 -14.99 -5.85
C ILE A 39 6.04 -15.36 -6.65
N ARG A 40 6.02 -16.47 -7.40
CA ARG A 40 7.16 -16.89 -8.24
C ARG A 40 7.58 -15.78 -9.20
N ASN A 41 6.63 -15.06 -9.79
CA ASN A 41 6.91 -13.94 -10.69
C ASN A 41 7.46 -12.70 -9.96
N MET A 42 7.17 -12.54 -8.66
CA MET A 42 7.71 -11.44 -7.84
C MET A 42 9.13 -11.72 -7.32
N VAL A 43 9.52 -12.99 -7.12
CA VAL A 43 10.81 -13.37 -6.53
C VAL A 43 12.02 -12.65 -7.16
N PRO A 44 12.18 -12.59 -8.49
CA PRO A 44 13.34 -11.89 -9.09
C PRO A 44 13.39 -10.40 -8.74
N ASN A 45 12.23 -9.75 -8.63
CA ASN A 45 12.17 -8.33 -8.25
C ASN A 45 12.47 -8.14 -6.76
N ILE A 46 11.99 -9.04 -5.90
CA ILE A 46 12.33 -9.03 -4.46
C ILE A 46 13.83 -9.23 -4.27
N GLU A 47 14.43 -10.16 -4.99
CA GLU A 47 15.89 -10.40 -4.99
C GLU A 47 16.66 -9.16 -5.44
N SER A 48 16.24 -8.51 -6.53
CA SER A 48 16.86 -7.25 -6.99
C SER A 48 16.83 -6.17 -5.89
N ILE A 49 15.68 -5.99 -5.22
CA ILE A 49 15.56 -5.01 -4.12
C ILE A 49 16.49 -5.39 -2.96
N ALA A 50 16.62 -6.68 -2.64
CA ALA A 50 17.51 -7.15 -1.58
C ALA A 50 18.98 -6.87 -1.92
N GLN A 51 19.40 -7.19 -3.14
CA GLN A 51 20.77 -6.94 -3.62
C GLN A 51 21.07 -5.44 -3.66
N GLU A 52 20.18 -4.61 -4.20
CA GLU A 52 20.31 -3.15 -4.19
C GLU A 52 20.47 -2.59 -2.77
N SER A 53 19.65 -3.09 -1.84
CA SER A 53 19.70 -2.67 -0.43
C SER A 53 21.04 -3.07 0.20
N LEU A 54 21.46 -4.33 0.08
CA LEU A 54 22.75 -4.81 0.60
C LEU A 54 23.94 -4.04 0.04
N ASN A 55 23.95 -3.77 -1.27
CA ASN A 55 25.01 -3.01 -1.92
C ASN A 55 25.07 -1.56 -1.40
N SER A 56 23.92 -0.94 -1.12
CA SER A 56 23.86 0.42 -0.56
C SER A 56 24.34 0.51 0.89
N TRP A 57 24.34 -0.62 1.61
CA TRP A 57 24.71 -0.71 3.01
C TRP A 57 26.20 -0.98 3.21
N ASP A 58 26.89 -1.50 2.18
CA ASP A 58 28.28 -1.93 2.29
C ASP A 58 29.21 -0.81 2.75
N GLY A 59 30.05 -1.11 3.75
CA GLY A 59 30.97 -0.15 4.36
C GLY A 59 30.32 1.00 5.13
N THR A 60 29.00 1.00 5.33
CA THR A 60 28.28 2.08 6.06
C THR A 60 27.86 1.65 7.47
N ASN A 61 27.85 2.60 8.40
CA ASN A 61 27.23 2.40 9.71
C ASN A 61 25.76 2.83 9.62
N LEU A 62 24.84 1.89 9.84
CA LEU A 62 23.42 2.07 9.50
C LEU A 62 22.48 1.73 10.65
N ASN A 63 21.26 2.26 10.57
CA ASN A 63 20.17 1.86 11.44
C ASN A 63 19.39 0.72 10.79
N THR A 64 19.65 -0.52 11.21
CA THR A 64 19.06 -1.73 10.60
C THR A 64 17.53 -1.70 10.59
N TYR A 65 16.88 -1.12 11.61
CA TYR A 65 15.43 -0.99 11.64
C TYR A 65 14.92 -0.09 10.51
N GLN A 66 15.56 1.06 10.30
CA GLN A 66 15.15 2.01 9.27
C GLN A 66 15.41 1.47 7.86
N GLU A 67 16.50 0.73 7.68
CA GLU A 67 16.86 0.10 6.41
C GLU A 67 15.93 -1.07 6.08
N MET A 68 15.67 -1.98 7.03
CA MET A 68 14.73 -3.09 6.83
C MET A 68 13.29 -2.62 6.62
N LYS A 69 12.90 -1.51 7.25
CA LYS A 69 11.61 -0.86 6.98
C LYS A 69 11.51 -0.32 5.56
N THR A 70 12.59 0.26 5.05
CA THR A 70 12.65 0.74 3.66
C THR A 70 12.63 -0.42 2.66
N TYR A 71 13.39 -1.48 2.94
CA TYR A 71 13.40 -2.71 2.15
C TYR A 71 11.99 -3.33 2.05
N THR A 72 11.33 -3.55 3.19
CA THR A 72 9.97 -4.14 3.20
C THR A 72 8.93 -3.24 2.56
N PHE A 73 9.06 -1.91 2.69
CA PHE A 73 8.21 -0.97 1.95
C PHE A 73 8.37 -1.12 0.43
N ASN A 74 9.59 -1.20 -0.08
CA ASN A 74 9.85 -1.38 -1.50
C ASN A 74 9.28 -2.71 -2.03
N VAL A 75 9.42 -3.79 -1.26
CA VAL A 75 8.82 -5.11 -1.58
C VAL A 75 7.29 -5.03 -1.58
N ALA A 76 6.67 -4.37 -0.59
CA ALA A 76 5.23 -4.18 -0.56
C ALA A 76 4.75 -3.37 -1.77
N LEU A 77 5.47 -2.32 -2.14
CA LEU A 77 5.12 -1.45 -3.27
C LEU A 77 5.04 -2.24 -4.59
N ILE A 78 6.04 -3.07 -4.89
CA ILE A 78 6.01 -3.90 -6.11
C ILE A 78 4.93 -4.98 -6.06
N SER A 79 4.60 -5.48 -4.87
CA SER A 79 3.54 -6.48 -4.69
C SER A 79 2.16 -5.87 -4.91
N ILE A 80 2.00 -4.60 -4.54
CA ILE A 80 0.73 -3.88 -4.63
C ILE A 80 0.53 -3.25 -6.01
N LEU A 81 1.56 -2.60 -6.55
CA LEU A 81 1.50 -1.74 -7.74
C LEU A 81 2.36 -2.24 -8.91
N GLY A 82 2.95 -3.42 -8.82
CA GLY A 82 3.86 -3.91 -9.85
C GLY A 82 5.13 -3.07 -9.99
N LYS A 83 5.89 -3.33 -11.06
CA LYS A 83 7.22 -2.72 -11.26
C LYS A 83 7.17 -1.32 -11.87
N ASP A 84 6.12 -1.00 -12.63
CA ASP A 84 6.09 0.18 -13.50
C ASP A 84 5.81 1.50 -12.77
N GLU A 85 5.36 1.45 -11.52
CA GLU A 85 4.94 2.63 -10.75
C GLU A 85 6.09 3.28 -9.96
N VAL A 86 7.33 3.22 -10.47
CA VAL A 86 8.53 3.75 -9.82
C VAL A 86 8.43 5.26 -9.55
N PHE A 87 7.75 6.00 -10.44
CA PHE A 87 7.60 7.46 -10.33
C PHE A 87 6.95 7.92 -9.03
N TYR A 88 6.09 7.09 -8.43
CA TYR A 88 5.37 7.43 -7.19
C TYR A 88 6.07 6.93 -5.93
N ARG A 89 7.18 6.18 -6.05
CA ARG A 89 7.80 5.46 -4.94
C ARG A 89 8.14 6.37 -3.75
N GLU A 90 8.83 7.48 -3.99
CA GLU A 90 9.29 8.36 -2.91
C GLU A 90 8.14 9.12 -2.24
N ASP A 91 7.13 9.55 -3.01
CA ASP A 91 5.94 10.20 -2.45
C ASP A 91 5.11 9.22 -1.63
N LEU A 92 4.89 8.00 -2.14
CA LEU A 92 4.20 6.94 -1.41
C LEU A 92 4.96 6.59 -0.12
N LYS A 93 6.29 6.47 -0.18
CA LYS A 93 7.15 6.20 0.99
C LYS A 93 7.04 7.31 2.03
N ARG A 94 7.13 8.57 1.59
CA ARG A 94 6.98 9.74 2.47
C ARG A 94 5.62 9.73 3.16
N CYS A 95 4.54 9.56 2.41
CA CYS A 95 3.20 9.55 2.99
C CYS A 95 3.01 8.35 3.94
N TYR A 96 3.49 7.16 3.57
CA TYR A 96 3.43 5.97 4.42
C TYR A 96 4.15 6.19 5.77
N TYR A 97 5.36 6.76 5.78
CA TYR A 97 6.07 7.04 7.03
C TYR A 97 5.39 8.10 7.89
N ILE A 98 4.71 9.09 7.29
CA ILE A 98 3.92 10.07 8.04
C ILE A 98 2.67 9.39 8.63
N LEU A 99 1.98 8.57 7.85
CA LEU A 99 0.79 7.81 8.26
C LEU A 99 1.12 6.88 9.43
N GLU A 100 2.17 6.07 9.29
CA GLU A 100 2.60 5.09 10.30
C GLU A 100 3.03 5.75 11.61
N LYS A 101 3.71 6.91 11.56
CA LYS A 101 4.00 7.71 12.77
C LYS A 101 2.74 8.21 13.48
N GLY A 102 1.69 8.54 12.75
CA GLY A 102 0.40 8.92 13.34
C GLY A 102 -0.48 7.75 13.73
N TYR A 103 -0.13 6.52 13.31
CA TYR A 103 -1.00 5.36 13.45
C TYR A 103 -1.41 5.12 14.90
N ASN A 104 -0.46 5.09 15.83
CA ASN A 104 -0.69 4.87 17.27
C ASN A 104 -0.73 6.16 18.09
N SER A 105 -0.88 7.33 17.46
CA SER A 105 -0.94 8.61 18.17
C SER A 105 -2.33 8.88 18.77
N MET A 106 -2.39 9.82 19.71
CA MET A 106 -3.67 10.31 20.23
C MET A 106 -4.53 10.88 19.09
N PRO A 107 -5.83 10.51 19.00
CA PRO A 107 -6.64 10.78 17.82
C PRO A 107 -7.22 12.21 17.79
N ILE A 108 -6.34 13.19 18.01
CA ILE A 108 -6.64 14.62 18.08
C ILE A 108 -6.32 15.21 16.71
N ASN A 109 -7.33 15.68 15.99
CA ASN A 109 -7.16 16.22 14.63
C ASN A 109 -6.94 17.74 14.64
N LEU A 110 -5.87 18.19 15.31
CA LEU A 110 -5.48 19.60 15.36
C LEU A 110 -4.14 19.83 14.63
N PRO A 111 -3.91 21.01 14.00
CA PRO A 111 -2.65 21.31 13.35
C PRO A 111 -1.44 21.04 14.26
N GLY A 112 -0.41 20.41 13.71
CA GLY A 112 0.83 20.06 14.45
C GLY A 112 0.82 18.66 15.08
N THR A 113 -0.35 18.10 15.39
CA THR A 113 -0.46 16.73 15.95
C THR A 113 -0.08 15.65 14.93
N LEU A 114 0.39 14.50 15.42
CA LEU A 114 0.73 13.35 14.57
C LEU A 114 -0.50 12.81 13.84
N PHE A 115 -1.66 12.74 14.50
CA PHE A 115 -2.90 12.28 13.88
C PHE A 115 -3.35 13.21 12.74
N ASN A 116 -3.29 14.54 12.91
CA ASN A 116 -3.58 15.48 11.82
C ASN A 116 -2.64 15.30 10.62
N LYS A 117 -1.33 15.10 10.87
CA LYS A 117 -0.35 14.85 9.81
C LYS A 117 -0.65 13.53 9.07
N ALA A 118 -0.99 12.46 9.79
CA ALA A 118 -1.38 11.19 9.20
C ALA A 118 -2.65 11.30 8.36
N MET A 119 -3.67 12.03 8.84
CA MET A 119 -4.90 12.28 8.06
C MET A 119 -4.62 13.06 6.76
N LYS A 120 -3.66 14.00 6.76
CA LYS A 120 -3.22 14.69 5.54
C LYS A 120 -2.47 13.75 4.60
N ALA A 121 -1.53 12.95 5.12
CA ALA A 121 -0.82 11.95 4.34
C ALA A 121 -1.76 10.91 3.73
N ARG A 122 -2.82 10.50 4.44
CA ARG A 122 -3.88 9.61 3.93
C ARG A 122 -4.60 10.19 2.71
N LYS A 123 -4.91 11.49 2.74
CA LYS A 123 -5.54 12.19 1.61
C LYS A 123 -4.60 12.26 0.40
N GLU A 124 -3.32 12.50 0.66
CA GLU A 124 -2.28 12.52 -0.38
C GLU A 124 -2.08 11.14 -1.03
N LEU A 125 -2.02 10.06 -0.22
CA LEU A 125 -2.01 8.68 -0.72
C LEU A 125 -3.21 8.38 -1.62
N ALA A 126 -4.41 8.81 -1.20
CA ALA A 126 -5.62 8.62 -2.00
C ALA A 126 -5.53 9.33 -3.36
N GLN A 127 -4.95 10.53 -3.41
CA GLN A 127 -4.78 11.28 -4.65
C GLN A 127 -3.75 10.62 -5.58
N ILE A 128 -2.63 10.14 -5.03
CA ILE A 128 -1.62 9.40 -5.79
C ILE A 128 -2.24 8.13 -6.37
N LEU A 129 -2.96 7.37 -5.56
CA LEU A 129 -3.60 6.13 -5.99
C LEU A 129 -4.69 6.39 -7.04
N ALA A 130 -5.48 7.45 -6.91
CA ALA A 130 -6.45 7.84 -7.94
C ALA A 130 -5.78 8.12 -9.30
N ASN A 131 -4.60 8.73 -9.31
CA ASN A 131 -3.83 8.95 -10.53
C ASN A 131 -3.34 7.63 -11.14
N ILE A 132 -2.87 6.70 -10.32
CA ILE A 132 -2.43 5.36 -10.76
C ILE A 132 -3.62 4.59 -11.35
N LEU A 133 -4.77 4.57 -10.65
CA LEU A 133 -6.00 3.94 -11.13
C LEU A 133 -6.44 4.50 -12.49
N SER A 134 -6.42 5.82 -12.64
CA SER A 134 -6.77 6.48 -13.91
C SER A 134 -5.84 6.08 -15.04
N LYS A 135 -4.52 6.09 -14.82
CA LYS A 135 -3.51 5.66 -15.81
C LYS A 135 -3.70 4.20 -16.21
N ARG A 136 -3.88 3.31 -15.24
CA ARG A 136 -4.08 1.87 -15.50
C ARG A 136 -5.39 1.57 -16.22
N ARG A 137 -6.44 2.38 -16.05
CA ARG A 137 -7.69 2.20 -16.83
C ARG A 137 -7.54 2.66 -18.28
N GLN A 138 -6.67 3.64 -18.53
CA GLN A 138 -6.37 4.11 -19.89
C GLN A 138 -5.47 3.13 -20.64
N ASN A 139 -4.61 2.41 -19.93
CA ASN A 139 -3.72 1.40 -20.49
C ASN A 139 -4.37 0.02 -20.37
N SER A 140 -4.73 -0.64 -21.47
CA SER A 140 -5.38 -1.97 -21.45
C SER A 140 -4.46 -3.13 -21.06
N SER A 141 -3.44 -2.90 -20.23
CA SER A 141 -2.52 -3.91 -19.73
C SER A 141 -3.19 -4.75 -18.63
N SER A 142 -3.01 -6.07 -18.72
CA SER A 142 -3.37 -6.98 -17.64
C SER A 142 -2.32 -6.90 -16.53
N HIS A 143 -2.77 -6.74 -15.28
CA HIS A 143 -1.91 -6.67 -14.10
C HIS A 143 -2.23 -7.83 -13.16
N THR A 144 -1.19 -8.53 -12.70
CA THR A 144 -1.31 -9.64 -11.73
C THR A 144 -0.99 -9.22 -10.29
N ASP A 145 -0.73 -7.93 -10.07
CA ASP A 145 -0.49 -7.34 -8.75
C ASP A 145 -1.81 -7.14 -7.96
N LEU A 146 -1.70 -6.78 -6.68
CA LEU A 146 -2.88 -6.60 -5.82
C LEU A 146 -3.87 -5.57 -6.36
N LEU A 147 -3.36 -4.42 -6.82
CA LEU A 147 -4.19 -3.37 -7.38
C LEU A 147 -4.92 -3.88 -8.63
N GLY A 148 -4.24 -4.60 -9.51
CA GLY A 148 -4.81 -5.28 -10.67
C GLY A 148 -5.96 -6.21 -10.28
N SER A 149 -5.77 -7.04 -9.25
CA SER A 149 -6.83 -7.94 -8.76
C SER A 149 -8.07 -7.20 -8.24
N PHE A 150 -7.92 -5.98 -7.71
CA PHE A 150 -9.05 -5.17 -7.25
C PHE A 150 -9.74 -4.41 -8.40
N MET A 151 -9.02 -4.12 -9.48
CA MET A 151 -9.51 -3.35 -10.62
C MET A 151 -10.31 -4.18 -11.64
N GLU A 152 -10.34 -5.50 -11.54
CA GLU A 152 -11.08 -6.35 -12.48
C GLU A 152 -12.58 -6.00 -12.49
N ASP A 153 -13.16 -5.67 -13.65
CA ASP A 153 -14.55 -5.18 -13.79
C ASP A 153 -15.58 -6.11 -13.12
N LYS A 154 -15.38 -7.42 -13.22
CA LYS A 154 -16.27 -8.43 -12.60
C LYS A 154 -16.33 -8.34 -11.07
N GLU A 155 -15.31 -7.74 -10.46
CA GLU A 155 -15.24 -7.54 -9.01
C GLU A 155 -16.01 -6.30 -8.58
N GLY A 156 -16.34 -5.36 -9.47
CA GLY A 156 -17.28 -4.27 -9.21
C GLY A 156 -16.98 -3.43 -7.96
N LEU A 157 -15.71 -3.27 -7.60
CA LEU A 157 -15.28 -2.43 -6.49
C LEU A 157 -15.27 -0.95 -6.91
N THR A 158 -15.73 -0.07 -6.04
CA THR A 158 -15.62 1.38 -6.27
C THR A 158 -14.19 1.88 -6.03
N ASP A 159 -13.83 3.03 -6.58
CA ASP A 159 -12.51 3.63 -6.36
C ASP A 159 -12.22 3.86 -4.87
N GLU A 160 -13.24 4.21 -4.08
CA GLU A 160 -13.12 4.35 -2.63
C GLU A 160 -12.83 3.01 -1.95
N GLN A 161 -13.52 1.93 -2.36
CA GLN A 161 -13.27 0.59 -1.84
C GLN A 161 -11.87 0.09 -2.21
N ILE A 162 -11.42 0.34 -3.44
CA ILE A 162 -10.07 -0.01 -3.86
C ILE A 162 -9.05 0.79 -3.04
N ALA A 163 -9.25 2.11 -2.91
CA ALA A 163 -8.31 2.97 -2.22
C ALA A 163 -8.14 2.63 -0.74
N ASP A 164 -9.25 2.41 -0.03
CA ASP A 164 -9.23 2.03 1.39
C ASP A 164 -8.63 0.64 1.64
N ASN A 165 -8.56 -0.24 0.64
CA ASN A 165 -7.96 -1.57 0.79
C ASN A 165 -6.51 -1.66 0.30
N ILE A 166 -5.99 -0.60 -0.31
CA ILE A 166 -4.60 -0.47 -0.75
C ILE A 166 -3.78 0.36 0.23
N ILE A 167 -4.39 1.37 0.86
CA ILE A 167 -3.75 2.29 1.83
C ILE A 167 -3.80 1.74 3.25
#